data_AF-A0A5S4GVJ8-F1
#
_entry.id   AF-A0A5S4GVJ8-F1
#
_cell.length_a   1.000
_cell.length_b   1.000
_cell.length_c   1.000
_cell.angle_alpha   90.00
_cell.angle_beta   90.00
_cell.angle_gamma   90.00
#
_symmetry.space_group_name_H-M   'P 1'
#
loop_
_entity.id
_entity.type
_entity.pdbx_description
1 polymer ?
#
loop_
_entity_poly.entity_id
_entity_poly.type
_entity_poly.pdbx_seq_one_letter_code
_entity_poly.pdbx_strand_id
1 'polypeptide(L)'
;MPNNYPPEFRRQMVEVVRAGRTPEELAKEFQPSAQSIRTWVRQADLDDGRRQDGLTSAEKDELARLRRENKILREEKEILRKAAAFFARETDLPEMKFRLIHAEKDHHEVSLLARVLGVSRQGYYAWAARQRRGPSARARRDAELTEQIRAHHQASDEIYGAPRGMAPVTVGCETCQYCHASAIPLRRREWAPAVGAASFGEAASLTFLLRGAFGDSPVEPFERPKPG
;
A
#
# COMPACT_ATOMS: atom_id res chain seq x y z
N MET A 1 32.70 -3.27 -12.01
CA MET A 1 33.04 -4.67 -11.71
C MET A 1 33.74 -4.72 -10.37
N PRO A 2 33.30 -5.55 -9.41
CA PRO A 2 34.05 -5.77 -8.19
C PRO A 2 35.44 -6.29 -8.57
N ASN A 3 36.48 -5.66 -8.03
CA ASN A 3 37.84 -6.09 -8.30
C ASN A 3 38.08 -7.40 -7.54
N ASN A 4 38.53 -8.45 -8.22
CA ASN A 4 38.71 -9.80 -7.64
C ASN A 4 39.88 -9.89 -6.63
N TYR A 5 40.60 -8.78 -6.43
CA TYR A 5 41.76 -8.70 -5.56
C TYR A 5 41.43 -7.99 -4.24
N PRO A 6 41.77 -8.61 -3.08
CA PRO A 6 41.57 -7.98 -1.79
C PRO A 6 42.27 -6.61 -1.65
N PRO A 7 41.75 -5.68 -0.85
CA PRO A 7 42.33 -4.34 -0.70
C PRO A 7 43.72 -4.34 -0.05
N GLU A 8 44.00 -5.26 0.88
CA GLU A 8 45.32 -5.44 1.50
C GLU A 8 46.39 -5.86 0.49
N PHE A 9 46.08 -6.82 -0.38
CA PHE A 9 47.00 -7.27 -1.42
C PHE A 9 47.34 -6.14 -2.40
N ARG A 10 46.35 -5.33 -2.79
CA ARG A 10 46.58 -4.16 -3.65
C ARG A 10 47.48 -3.12 -2.99
N ARG A 11 47.31 -2.88 -1.69
CA ARG A 11 48.18 -1.95 -0.93
C ARG A 11 49.62 -2.43 -0.90
N GLN A 12 49.85 -3.73 -0.64
CA GLN A 12 51.19 -4.31 -0.67
C GLN A 12 51.84 -4.16 -2.06
N MET A 13 51.12 -4.45 -3.14
CA MET A 13 51.65 -4.30 -4.50
C MET A 13 52.02 -2.84 -4.81
N VAL A 14 51.22 -1.87 -4.36
CA VAL A 14 51.54 -0.44 -4.50
C VAL A 14 52.79 -0.06 -3.72
N GLU A 15 52.94 -0.55 -2.49
CA GLU A 15 54.11 -0.30 -1.64
C GLU A 15 55.38 -0.85 -2.28
N VAL A 16 55.35 -2.08 -2.80
CA VAL A 16 56.51 -2.70 -3.46
C VAL A 16 56.90 -1.98 -4.75
N VAL A 17 55.93 -1.48 -5.53
CA VAL A 17 56.24 -0.62 -6.69
C VAL A 17 56.88 0.69 -6.26
N ARG A 18 56.38 1.30 -5.18
CA ARG A 18 56.95 2.55 -4.64
C ARG A 18 58.36 2.36 -4.08
N ALA A 19 58.68 1.16 -3.59
CA ALA A 19 60.02 0.78 -3.17
C ALA A 19 61.01 0.57 -4.35
N GLY A 20 60.55 0.69 -5.60
CA GLY A 20 61.40 0.73 -6.80
C GLY A 20 61.31 -0.50 -7.70
N ARG A 21 60.45 -1.49 -7.39
CA ARG A 21 60.22 -2.63 -8.30
C ARG A 21 59.31 -2.26 -9.47
N THR A 22 59.53 -2.91 -10.61
CA THR A 22 58.71 -2.65 -11.80
C THR A 22 57.38 -3.43 -11.74
N PRO A 23 56.25 -2.84 -12.19
CA PRO A 23 54.97 -3.55 -12.31
C PRO A 23 55.04 -4.83 -13.16
N GLU A 24 55.97 -4.90 -14.12
CA GLU A 24 56.21 -6.04 -15.01
C GLU A 24 56.85 -7.23 -14.29
N GLU A 25 57.78 -6.98 -13.37
CA GLU A 25 58.37 -8.02 -12.52
C GLU A 25 57.31 -8.60 -11.59
N LEU A 26 56.55 -7.73 -10.93
CA LEU A 26 55.49 -8.14 -10.00
C LEU A 26 54.36 -8.92 -10.67
N ALA A 27 54.07 -8.63 -11.94
CA ALA A 27 53.09 -9.38 -12.70
C ALA A 27 53.51 -10.83 -12.97
N LYS A 28 54.82 -11.10 -13.12
CA LYS A 28 55.35 -12.46 -13.32
C LYS A 28 55.27 -13.30 -12.05
N GLU A 29 55.37 -12.67 -10.89
CA GLU A 29 55.45 -13.35 -9.59
C GLU A 29 54.07 -13.58 -8.94
N PHE A 30 53.18 -12.60 -9.00
CA PHE A 30 51.96 -12.60 -8.16
C PHE A 30 50.65 -12.84 -8.90
N GLN A 31 50.65 -12.97 -10.24
CA GLN A 31 49.50 -13.18 -11.17
C GLN A 31 48.73 -11.95 -11.71
N PRO A 32 48.53 -10.82 -11.01
CA PRO A 32 47.92 -9.64 -11.62
C PRO A 32 48.69 -9.17 -12.85
N SER A 33 47.96 -8.69 -13.86
CA SER A 33 48.61 -8.05 -15.00
C SER A 33 49.34 -6.77 -14.56
N ALA A 34 50.45 -6.44 -15.23
CA ALA A 34 51.19 -5.21 -15.00
C ALA A 34 50.28 -3.96 -15.18
N GLN A 35 49.28 -4.03 -16.08
CA GLN A 35 48.30 -2.97 -16.27
C GLN A 35 47.40 -2.76 -15.03
N SER A 36 46.95 -3.84 -14.39
CA SER A 36 46.18 -3.77 -13.16
C SER A 36 46.98 -3.11 -12.02
N ILE A 37 48.25 -3.50 -11.88
CA ILE A 37 49.17 -2.94 -10.88
C ILE A 37 49.37 -1.43 -11.15
N ARG A 38 49.62 -1.02 -12.40
CA ARG A 38 49.72 0.40 -12.77
C ARG A 38 48.46 1.19 -12.46
N THR A 39 47.27 0.61 -12.68
CA THR A 39 46.00 1.26 -12.32
C THR A 39 45.85 1.44 -10.81
N TRP A 40 46.28 0.46 -10.00
CA TRP A 40 46.25 0.58 -8.53
C TRP A 40 47.22 1.64 -8.03
N VAL A 41 48.44 1.70 -8.57
CA VAL A 41 49.42 2.75 -8.23
C VAL A 41 48.88 4.12 -8.61
N ARG A 42 48.33 4.28 -9.81
CA ARG A 42 47.72 5.54 -10.23
C ARG A 42 46.58 5.96 -9.29
N GLN A 43 45.74 5.03 -8.87
CA GLN A 43 44.64 5.34 -7.94
C GLN A 43 45.18 5.70 -6.55
N ALA A 44 46.19 4.98 -6.04
CA ALA A 44 46.82 5.30 -4.76
C ALA A 44 47.52 6.67 -4.79
N ASP A 45 48.11 7.07 -5.92
CA ASP A 45 48.71 8.40 -6.07
C ASP A 45 47.65 9.52 -6.09
N LEU A 46 46.46 9.24 -6.65
CA LEU A 46 45.31 10.16 -6.55
C LEU A 46 44.80 10.25 -5.11
N ASP A 47 44.65 9.10 -4.44
CA ASP A 47 44.13 9.01 -3.09
C ASP A 47 45.08 9.68 -2.07
N ASP A 48 46.40 9.58 -2.27
CA ASP A 48 47.43 10.24 -1.46
C ASP A 48 47.68 11.71 -1.87
N GLY A 49 46.97 12.24 -2.89
CA GLY A 49 47.14 13.61 -3.38
C GLY A 49 48.46 13.88 -4.11
N ARG A 50 49.27 12.86 -4.41
CA ARG A 50 50.48 12.96 -5.25
C ARG A 50 50.15 13.28 -6.71
N ARG A 51 48.90 13.02 -7.10
CA ARG A 51 48.34 13.29 -8.43
C ARG A 51 46.98 13.97 -8.27
N GLN A 52 46.65 14.88 -9.19
CA GLN A 52 45.38 15.63 -9.17
C GLN A 52 44.59 15.53 -10.50
N ASP A 53 45.00 14.63 -11.40
CA ASP A 53 44.42 14.49 -12.74
C ASP A 53 43.16 13.60 -12.81
N GLY A 54 42.53 13.33 -11.66
CA GLY A 54 41.37 12.44 -11.59
C GLY A 54 40.74 12.39 -10.19
N LEU A 55 39.66 11.62 -10.10
CA LEU A 55 38.92 11.44 -8.85
C LEU A 55 39.60 10.40 -7.95
N THR A 56 39.63 10.70 -6.66
CA THR A 56 39.97 9.76 -5.59
C THR A 56 38.97 8.60 -5.52
N SER A 57 39.37 7.52 -4.87
CA SER A 57 38.50 6.36 -4.62
C SER A 57 37.27 6.76 -3.80
N ALA A 58 37.46 7.59 -2.78
CA ALA A 58 36.37 8.14 -1.96
C ALA A 58 35.36 8.96 -2.79
N GLU A 59 35.84 9.86 -3.65
CA GLU A 59 34.97 10.65 -4.53
C GLU A 59 34.22 9.78 -5.55
N LYS A 60 34.86 8.73 -6.07
CA LYS A 60 34.21 7.77 -6.99
C LYS A 60 33.11 6.98 -6.29
N ASP A 61 33.35 6.53 -5.07
CA ASP A 61 32.38 5.78 -4.28
C ASP A 61 31.17 6.65 -3.91
N GLU A 62 31.43 7.91 -3.51
CA GLU A 62 30.37 8.87 -3.23
C GLU A 62 29.59 9.23 -4.50
N LEU A 63 30.27 9.46 -5.62
CA LEU A 63 29.60 9.70 -6.91
C LEU A 63 28.73 8.51 -7.34
N ALA A 64 29.21 7.28 -7.12
CA ALA A 64 28.44 6.06 -7.40
C ALA A 64 27.24 5.93 -6.47
N ARG A 65 27.39 6.24 -5.18
CA ARG A 65 26.30 6.31 -4.22
C ARG A 65 25.25 7.35 -4.63
N LEU A 66 25.66 8.59 -4.84
CA LEU A 66 24.78 9.68 -5.24
C LEU A 66 24.06 9.40 -6.56
N ARG A 67 24.73 8.80 -7.54
CA ARG A 67 24.08 8.40 -8.80
C ARG A 67 23.01 7.33 -8.58
N ARG A 68 23.25 6.37 -7.68
CA ARG A 68 22.23 5.36 -7.31
C ARG A 68 21.05 6.00 -6.59
N GLU A 69 21.30 6.86 -5.61
CA GLU A 69 20.27 7.59 -4.88
C GLU A 69 19.45 8.50 -5.82
N ASN A 70 20.12 9.24 -6.71
CA ASN A 70 19.45 10.11 -7.68
C ASN A 70 18.58 9.33 -8.65
N LYS A 71 19.02 8.14 -9.08
CA LYS A 71 18.19 7.26 -9.91
C LYS A 71 16.90 6.86 -9.17
N ILE A 72 17.03 6.40 -7.92
CA ILE A 72 15.87 6.01 -7.09
C ILE A 72 14.93 7.20 -6.92
N LEU A 73 15.45 8.37 -6.52
CA LEU A 73 14.64 9.57 -6.31
C LEU A 73 13.92 10.03 -7.58
N ARG A 74 14.56 9.89 -8.75
CA ARG A 74 13.92 10.22 -10.03
C ARG A 74 12.76 9.30 -10.35
N GLU A 75 12.92 8.00 -10.14
CA GLU A 75 11.84 7.02 -10.31
C GLU A 75 10.68 7.28 -9.33
N GLU A 76 10.97 7.55 -8.06
CA GLU A 76 9.96 7.86 -7.05
C GLU A 76 9.18 9.15 -7.38
N LYS A 77 9.89 10.19 -7.83
CA LYS A 77 9.27 11.45 -8.24
C LYS A 77 8.36 11.27 -9.45
N GLU A 78 8.75 10.42 -10.41
CA GLU A 78 7.91 10.08 -11.55
C GLU A 78 6.61 9.41 -11.10
N ILE A 79 6.71 8.43 -10.20
CA ILE A 79 5.54 7.76 -9.62
C ILE A 79 4.62 8.76 -8.93
N LEU A 80 5.17 9.65 -8.08
CA LEU A 80 4.36 10.66 -7.38
C LEU A 80 3.71 11.65 -8.35
N ARG A 81 4.38 12.01 -9.45
CA ARG A 81 3.79 12.86 -10.49
C ARG A 81 2.61 12.16 -11.19
N LYS A 82 2.77 10.89 -11.55
CA LYS A 82 1.68 10.07 -12.13
C LYS A 82 0.53 9.90 -11.13
N ALA A 83 0.86 9.66 -9.86
CA ALA A 83 -0.11 9.56 -8.78
C ALA A 83 -0.91 10.84 -8.61
N ALA A 84 -0.26 12.01 -8.56
CA ALA A 84 -0.92 13.30 -8.48
C ALA A 84 -1.87 13.54 -9.68
N ALA A 85 -1.42 13.23 -10.90
CA ALA A 85 -2.26 13.33 -12.09
C ALA A 85 -3.46 12.36 -12.08
N PHE A 86 -3.27 11.16 -11.52
CA PHE A 86 -4.31 10.16 -11.38
C PHE A 86 -5.36 10.57 -10.35
N PHE A 87 -4.93 11.00 -9.15
CA PHE A 87 -5.82 11.39 -8.06
C PHE A 87 -6.47 12.77 -8.25
N ALA A 88 -5.90 13.66 -9.08
CA ALA A 88 -6.57 14.90 -9.45
C ALA A 88 -7.90 14.69 -10.21
N ARG A 89 -8.14 13.49 -10.76
CA ARG A 89 -9.34 13.15 -11.53
C ARG A 89 -10.36 12.33 -10.72
N GLU A 90 -9.97 11.71 -9.60
CA GLU A 90 -10.78 10.75 -8.83
C GLU A 90 -10.51 10.92 -7.32
N THR A 91 -11.57 11.11 -6.51
CA THR A 91 -11.48 11.41 -5.06
C THR A 91 -11.08 10.21 -4.18
N ASP A 92 -10.53 10.55 -3.00
CA ASP A 92 -9.70 9.78 -2.05
C ASP A 92 -10.23 8.43 -1.50
N LEU A 93 -10.37 7.40 -2.34
CA LEU A 93 -10.57 6.03 -1.87
C LEU A 93 -9.25 5.24 -1.81
N PRO A 94 -8.96 4.47 -0.74
CA PRO A 94 -7.78 3.59 -0.66
C PRO A 94 -7.65 2.62 -1.84
N GLU A 95 -8.76 2.25 -2.46
CA GLU A 95 -8.79 1.42 -3.67
C GLU A 95 -8.12 2.08 -4.87
N MET A 96 -8.10 3.42 -4.93
CA MET A 96 -7.46 4.18 -6.02
C MET A 96 -5.95 3.99 -6.02
N LYS A 97 -5.33 3.85 -4.84
CA LYS A 97 -3.89 3.54 -4.75
C LYS A 97 -3.57 2.19 -5.38
N PHE A 98 -4.38 1.16 -5.11
CA PHE A 98 -4.18 -0.15 -5.73
C PHE A 98 -4.50 -0.15 -7.24
N ARG A 99 -5.47 0.66 -7.66
CA ARG A 99 -5.78 0.86 -9.09
C ARG A 99 -4.61 1.50 -9.83
N LEU A 100 -4.02 2.56 -9.28
CA LEU A 100 -2.81 3.19 -9.82
C LEU A 100 -1.65 2.19 -9.89
N ILE A 101 -1.41 1.42 -8.82
CA ILE A 101 -0.40 0.35 -8.83
C ILE A 101 -0.66 -0.62 -9.98
N HIS A 102 -1.92 -1.01 -10.19
CA HIS A 102 -2.27 -1.94 -11.24
C HIS A 102 -2.07 -1.40 -12.66
N ALA A 103 -2.35 -0.11 -12.87
CA ALA A 103 -2.14 0.57 -14.15
C ALA A 103 -0.65 0.75 -14.48
N GLU A 104 0.18 0.93 -13.45
CA GLU A 104 1.58 1.34 -13.61
C GLU A 104 2.60 0.22 -13.35
N LYS A 105 2.14 -0.97 -12.93
CA LYS A 105 2.97 -2.14 -12.60
C LYS A 105 3.88 -2.64 -13.74
N ASP A 106 3.56 -2.29 -14.99
CA ASP A 106 4.31 -2.72 -16.16
C ASP A 106 5.52 -1.80 -16.44
N HIS A 107 5.54 -0.59 -15.85
CA HIS A 107 6.65 0.37 -15.97
C HIS A 107 7.53 0.42 -14.72
N HIS A 108 6.97 0.15 -13.53
CA HIS A 108 7.68 0.24 -12.26
C HIS A 108 7.47 -1.00 -11.40
N GLU A 109 8.47 -1.32 -10.57
CA GLU A 109 8.40 -2.47 -9.67
C GLU A 109 7.31 -2.28 -8.60
N VAL A 110 6.55 -3.34 -8.31
CA VAL A 110 5.37 -3.26 -7.43
C VAL A 110 5.75 -2.87 -5.99
N SER A 111 6.90 -3.33 -5.49
CA SER A 111 7.36 -2.94 -4.14
C SER A 111 7.75 -1.46 -4.08
N LEU A 112 8.37 -0.91 -5.13
CA LEU A 112 8.62 0.53 -5.28
C LEU A 112 7.31 1.32 -5.27
N LEU A 113 6.34 0.96 -6.11
CA LEU A 113 5.03 1.63 -6.16
C LEU A 113 4.31 1.58 -4.80
N ALA A 114 4.28 0.41 -4.17
CA ALA A 114 3.62 0.22 -2.87
C ALA A 114 4.28 1.06 -1.76
N ARG A 115 5.62 1.11 -1.73
CA ARG A 115 6.39 1.92 -0.78
C ARG A 115 6.12 3.41 -0.97
N VAL A 116 6.16 3.90 -2.20
CA VAL A 116 5.95 5.33 -2.51
C VAL A 116 4.53 5.77 -2.20
N LEU A 117 3.53 4.92 -2.46
CA LEU A 117 2.11 5.24 -2.20
C LEU A 117 1.67 4.97 -0.76
N GLY A 118 2.54 4.40 0.08
CA GLY A 118 2.28 4.09 1.47
C GLY A 118 1.25 2.96 1.67
N VAL A 119 1.30 1.92 0.84
CA VAL A 119 0.43 0.74 0.95
C VAL A 119 1.23 -0.55 1.07
N SER A 120 0.64 -1.60 1.65
CA SER A 120 1.33 -2.88 1.75
C SER A 120 1.28 -3.65 0.42
N ARG A 121 2.41 -4.27 0.05
CA ARG A 121 2.50 -5.15 -1.14
C ARG A 121 1.49 -6.30 -1.08
N GLN A 122 1.30 -6.87 0.11
CA GLN A 122 0.33 -7.94 0.34
C GLN A 122 -1.11 -7.46 0.14
N GLY A 123 -1.41 -6.23 0.56
CA GLY A 123 -2.70 -5.58 0.33
C GLY A 123 -3.01 -5.43 -1.16
N TYR A 124 -2.03 -5.01 -1.96
CA TYR A 124 -2.17 -4.94 -3.42
C TYR A 124 -2.47 -6.31 -4.03
N TYR A 125 -1.69 -7.34 -3.72
CA TYR A 125 -1.93 -8.67 -4.29
C TYR A 125 -3.25 -9.29 -3.83
N ALA A 126 -3.67 -9.06 -2.59
CA ALA A 126 -4.99 -9.47 -2.10
C ALA A 126 -6.11 -8.74 -2.84
N TRP A 127 -5.97 -7.43 -3.07
CA TRP A 127 -6.89 -6.64 -3.89
C TRP A 127 -6.93 -7.17 -5.34
N ALA A 128 -5.78 -7.39 -5.98
CA ALA A 128 -5.71 -7.90 -7.35
C ALA A 128 -6.28 -9.32 -7.49
N ALA A 129 -6.13 -10.15 -6.45
CA ALA A 129 -6.77 -11.46 -6.38
C ALA A 129 -8.30 -11.36 -6.28
N ARG A 130 -8.84 -10.43 -5.48
CA ARG A 130 -10.30 -10.18 -5.41
C ARG A 130 -10.86 -9.71 -6.76
N GLN A 131 -10.17 -8.79 -7.43
CA GLN A 131 -10.60 -8.31 -8.76
C GLN A 131 -10.65 -9.43 -9.79
N ARG A 132 -9.65 -10.34 -9.80
CA ARG A 132 -9.65 -11.50 -10.71
C ARG A 132 -10.71 -12.54 -10.38
N ARG A 133 -10.93 -12.79 -9.08
CA ARG A 133 -11.92 -13.77 -8.61
C ARG A 133 -13.36 -13.32 -8.89
N GLY A 134 -13.60 -12.02 -8.97
CA GLY A 134 -14.94 -11.45 -9.09
C GLY A 134 -15.78 -11.63 -7.81
N PRO A 135 -17.02 -11.11 -7.79
CA PRO A 135 -17.89 -11.21 -6.63
C PRO A 135 -18.29 -12.66 -6.34
N SER A 136 -18.19 -13.05 -5.07
CA SER A 136 -18.65 -14.37 -4.61
C SER A 136 -20.15 -14.56 -4.85
N ALA A 137 -20.62 -15.80 -4.88
CA ALA A 137 -22.05 -16.08 -5.03
C ALA A 137 -22.93 -15.40 -3.96
N ARG A 138 -22.44 -15.27 -2.73
CA ARG A 138 -23.10 -14.49 -1.67
C ARG A 138 -23.11 -13.00 -2.01
N ALA A 139 -21.97 -12.42 -2.37
CA ALA A 139 -21.88 -11.01 -2.74
C ALA A 139 -22.75 -10.64 -3.95
N ARG A 140 -22.91 -11.56 -4.92
CA ARG A 140 -23.84 -11.41 -6.05
C ARG A 140 -25.30 -11.36 -5.56
N ARG A 141 -25.69 -12.28 -4.69
CA ARG A 141 -27.04 -12.30 -4.09
C ARG A 141 -27.32 -11.07 -3.24
N ASP A 142 -26.35 -10.63 -2.44
CA ASP A 142 -26.50 -9.44 -1.60
C ASP A 142 -26.64 -8.18 -2.47
N ALA A 143 -25.91 -8.08 -3.60
CA ALA A 143 -26.05 -6.99 -4.56
C ALA A 143 -27.43 -7.00 -5.24
N GLU A 144 -27.90 -8.18 -5.64
CA GLU A 144 -29.25 -8.35 -6.20
C GLU A 144 -30.34 -7.96 -5.19
N LEU A 145 -30.23 -8.43 -3.95
CA LEU A 145 -31.16 -8.08 -2.88
C LEU A 145 -31.12 -6.58 -2.57
N THR A 146 -29.94 -5.96 -2.58
CA THR A 146 -29.79 -4.51 -2.38
C THR A 146 -30.52 -3.74 -3.48
N GLU A 147 -30.42 -4.18 -4.73
CA GLU A 147 -31.12 -3.55 -5.85
C GLU A 147 -32.63 -3.71 -5.72
N GLN A 148 -33.10 -4.90 -5.33
CA GLN A 148 -34.53 -5.14 -5.04
C GLN A 148 -35.04 -4.24 -3.92
N ILE A 149 -34.27 -4.08 -2.83
CA ILE A 149 -34.62 -3.19 -1.71
C ILE A 149 -34.71 -1.74 -2.19
N ARG A 150 -33.75 -1.27 -3.01
CA ARG A 150 -33.78 0.09 -3.57
C ARG A 150 -34.99 0.32 -4.46
N ALA A 151 -35.31 -0.64 -5.32
CA ALA A 151 -36.49 -0.56 -6.19
C ALA A 151 -37.78 -0.48 -5.38
N HIS A 152 -37.93 -1.31 -4.35
CA HIS A 152 -39.08 -1.25 -3.45
C HIS A 152 -39.14 0.09 -2.69
N HIS A 153 -38.00 0.59 -2.22
CA HIS A 153 -37.93 1.86 -1.52
C HIS A 153 -38.37 3.03 -2.40
N GLN A 154 -37.91 3.06 -3.66
CA GLN A 154 -38.33 4.08 -4.64
C GLN A 154 -39.80 3.98 -5.00
N ALA A 155 -40.32 2.76 -5.18
CA ALA A 155 -41.74 2.53 -5.44
C ALA A 155 -42.66 2.88 -4.25
N SER A 156 -42.08 2.95 -3.04
CA SER A 156 -42.78 3.37 -1.82
C SER A 156 -42.60 4.87 -1.52
N ASP A 157 -42.21 5.68 -2.51
CA ASP A 157 -41.90 7.11 -2.38
C ASP A 157 -40.89 7.41 -1.26
N GLU A 158 -39.92 6.51 -1.05
CA GLU A 158 -38.89 6.62 0.00
C GLU A 158 -39.45 6.59 1.43
N ILE A 159 -40.70 6.15 1.60
CA ILE A 159 -41.34 6.04 2.91
C ILE A 159 -40.95 4.71 3.56
N TYR A 160 -40.20 4.79 4.66
CA TYR A 160 -39.86 3.62 5.47
C TYR A 160 -40.96 3.34 6.51
N GLY A 161 -41.67 2.23 6.35
CA GLY A 161 -42.71 1.76 7.29
C GLY A 161 -44.16 1.95 6.81
N ALA A 162 -45.11 1.39 7.58
CA ALA A 162 -46.53 1.35 7.23
C ALA A 162 -47.13 2.76 7.00
N PRO A 163 -48.00 2.95 6.00
CA PRO A 163 -48.63 4.24 5.77
C PRO A 163 -49.53 4.60 6.96
N ARG A 164 -49.25 5.73 7.63
CA ARG A 164 -50.21 6.38 8.53
C ARG A 164 -51.22 7.16 7.68
N GLY A 165 -52.06 6.43 6.94
CA GLY A 165 -53.16 6.97 6.16
C GLY A 165 -54.36 6.06 6.29
N MET A 166 -55.34 6.46 7.10
CA MET A 166 -56.66 5.81 7.11
C MET A 166 -57.37 6.12 5.79
N ALA A 167 -57.40 5.16 4.87
CA ALA A 167 -58.37 5.14 3.79
C ALA A 167 -58.91 3.71 3.66
N PRO A 168 -60.22 3.48 3.78
CA PRO A 168 -60.79 2.15 3.61
C PRO A 168 -60.70 1.77 2.13
N VAL A 169 -59.80 0.83 1.80
CA VAL A 169 -59.86 0.13 0.50
C VAL A 169 -60.83 -1.04 0.69
N THR A 170 -62.02 -0.90 0.12
CA THR A 170 -62.95 -2.01 -0.09
C THR A 170 -62.40 -2.92 -1.18
N VAL A 171 -61.81 -4.05 -0.82
CA VAL A 171 -61.53 -5.13 -1.77
C VAL A 171 -62.79 -5.99 -1.88
N GLY A 172 -63.61 -5.73 -2.89
CA GLY A 172 -64.68 -6.64 -3.29
C GLY A 172 -64.06 -7.83 -4.04
N CYS A 173 -64.26 -9.04 -3.53
CA CYS A 173 -63.91 -10.27 -4.25
C CYS A 173 -65.18 -10.80 -4.94
N GLU A 174 -65.22 -10.76 -6.27
CA GLU A 174 -66.34 -11.24 -7.10
C GLU A 174 -66.47 -12.77 -7.17
N THR A 175 -65.72 -13.54 -6.37
CA THR A 175 -65.63 -15.00 -6.53
C THR A 175 -65.85 -15.83 -5.27
N CYS A 176 -66.27 -15.25 -4.13
CA CYS A 176 -66.54 -16.05 -2.94
C CYS A 176 -67.96 -15.83 -2.38
N GLN A 177 -68.82 -16.83 -2.57
CA GLN A 177 -70.21 -16.89 -2.10
C GLN A 177 -70.35 -17.09 -0.58
N TYR A 178 -69.28 -16.89 0.21
CA TYR A 178 -69.25 -17.20 1.66
C TYR A 178 -68.63 -16.12 2.57
N CYS A 179 -68.41 -14.88 2.11
CA CYS A 179 -68.01 -13.77 3.00
C CYS A 179 -69.21 -12.90 3.39
N HIS A 180 -70.19 -13.48 4.08
CA HIS A 180 -71.15 -12.67 4.83
C HIS A 180 -70.51 -12.18 6.13
N ALA A 181 -70.23 -10.88 6.16
CA ALA A 181 -70.28 -9.99 7.31
C ALA A 181 -69.95 -10.62 8.67
N SER A 182 -68.70 -10.50 9.08
CA SER A 182 -68.35 -10.41 10.50
C SER A 182 -67.44 -9.21 10.67
N ALA A 183 -68.00 -8.13 11.21
CA ALA A 183 -67.23 -7.02 11.71
C ALA A 183 -66.29 -7.57 12.80
N ILE A 184 -64.98 -7.56 12.55
CA ILE A 184 -63.99 -7.89 13.56
C ILE A 184 -63.71 -6.60 14.35
N PRO A 185 -64.13 -6.49 15.63
CA PRO A 185 -63.80 -5.34 16.44
C PRO A 185 -62.31 -5.37 16.79
N LEU A 186 -61.62 -4.26 16.55
CA LEU A 186 -60.30 -3.96 17.09
C LEU A 186 -60.33 -4.06 18.62
N ARG A 187 -59.76 -5.13 19.19
CA ARG A 187 -59.24 -5.10 20.56
C ARG A 187 -57.74 -4.94 20.53
N ARG A 188 -57.29 -3.80 21.06
CA ARG A 188 -55.94 -3.57 21.58
C ARG A 188 -55.46 -4.81 22.33
N ARG A 189 -54.39 -5.43 21.83
CA ARG A 189 -53.40 -6.11 22.65
C ARG A 189 -52.04 -5.60 22.20
N GLU A 190 -51.61 -4.58 22.92
CA GLU A 190 -50.23 -4.37 23.36
C GLU A 190 -49.17 -5.13 22.58
N TRP A 191 -48.61 -4.49 21.57
CA TRP A 191 -47.23 -4.73 21.17
C TRP A 191 -46.39 -3.61 21.77
N ALA A 192 -45.80 -3.90 22.93
CA ALA A 192 -44.65 -3.15 23.41
C ALA A 192 -43.42 -3.51 22.55
N PRO A 193 -42.49 -2.56 22.34
CA PRO A 193 -41.46 -2.65 21.31
C PRO A 193 -40.25 -3.44 21.81
N ALA A 194 -39.70 -4.31 20.96
CA ALA A 194 -38.41 -4.95 21.21
C ALA A 194 -37.53 -4.92 19.96
N VAL A 195 -37.39 -3.77 19.31
CA VAL A 195 -36.16 -3.43 18.58
C VAL A 195 -35.98 -1.91 18.66
N GLY A 196 -34.88 -1.49 19.27
CA GLY A 196 -34.60 -0.09 19.56
C GLY A 196 -34.55 0.78 18.30
N ALA A 197 -35.23 1.91 18.40
CA ALA A 197 -34.94 3.08 17.59
C ALA A 197 -33.49 3.51 17.85
N ALA A 198 -32.61 3.31 16.87
CA ALA A 198 -31.51 4.22 16.63
C ALA A 198 -31.96 5.14 15.50
N SER A 199 -32.28 6.36 15.89
CA SER A 199 -32.56 7.53 15.07
C SER A 199 -31.61 7.69 13.89
N PHE A 200 -32.13 7.66 12.66
CA PHE A 200 -31.49 8.29 11.51
C PHE A 200 -32.12 9.67 11.33
N GLY A 201 -31.56 10.63 12.07
CA GLY A 201 -31.69 12.06 11.84
C GLY A 201 -30.36 12.68 12.25
N GLU A 202 -29.65 13.22 11.26
CA GLU A 202 -28.44 14.05 11.37
C GLU A 202 -27.18 13.45 12.01
N ALA A 203 -26.25 13.00 11.16
CA ALA A 203 -24.82 13.05 11.44
C ALA A 203 -24.02 13.23 10.14
N ALA A 204 -24.27 14.34 9.45
CA ALA A 204 -23.15 15.05 8.87
C ALA A 204 -22.29 15.52 10.07
N SER A 205 -21.05 15.02 10.15
CA SER A 205 -20.08 15.20 11.24
C SER A 205 -20.26 14.26 12.44
N LEU A 206 -19.59 13.09 12.39
CA LEU A 206 -18.73 12.52 13.46
C LEU A 206 -18.44 11.02 13.19
N THR A 207 -17.56 10.74 12.23
CA THR A 207 -16.78 9.48 12.22
C THR A 207 -15.52 9.67 13.07
N PHE A 208 -15.71 10.18 14.29
CA PHE A 208 -14.67 10.34 15.32
C PHE A 208 -15.29 9.88 16.64
N LEU A 209 -14.77 8.77 17.20
CA LEU A 209 -15.08 8.15 18.51
C LEU A 209 -16.20 7.07 18.56
N LEU A 210 -15.86 5.82 18.18
CA LEU A 210 -15.84 4.66 19.10
C LEU A 210 -15.55 3.33 18.35
N ARG A 211 -14.28 3.13 18.00
CA ARG A 211 -13.65 1.80 17.93
C ARG A 211 -12.30 1.86 18.64
N GLY A 212 -12.37 1.95 19.97
CA GLY A 212 -11.24 1.79 20.87
C GLY A 212 -11.45 0.54 21.72
N ALA A 213 -10.77 -0.55 21.36
CA ALA A 213 -10.44 -1.68 22.24
C ALA A 213 -9.49 -2.65 21.51
N PHE A 214 -8.27 -2.19 21.24
CA PHE A 214 -7.03 -2.97 21.32
C PHE A 214 -5.91 -1.93 21.43
N GLY A 215 -5.60 -1.56 22.67
CA GLY A 215 -4.37 -0.85 22.97
C GLY A 215 -3.29 -1.88 23.19
N ASP A 216 -2.27 -1.86 22.34
CA ASP A 216 -0.92 -2.28 22.72
C ASP A 216 -0.04 -1.04 22.63
N SER A 217 0.27 -0.51 23.81
CA SER A 217 1.32 0.47 24.03
C SER A 217 2.68 -0.19 23.76
N PRO A 218 3.75 0.58 23.46
CA PRO A 218 5.08 0.04 23.26
C PRO A 218 5.62 -0.53 24.58
N VAL A 219 6.06 -1.78 24.54
CA VAL A 219 6.80 -2.40 25.65
C VAL A 219 8.26 -1.98 25.52
N GLU A 220 8.70 -1.02 26.34
CA GLU A 220 10.12 -0.89 26.68
C GLU A 220 10.50 -1.94 27.74
N PRO A 221 11.75 -2.44 27.73
CA PRO A 221 12.16 -3.58 28.55
C PRO A 221 12.40 -3.17 30.01
N PHE A 222 11.66 -3.75 30.95
CA PHE A 222 11.94 -3.60 32.38
C PHE A 222 13.05 -4.57 32.82
N GLU A 223 14.20 -4.02 33.19
CA GLU A 223 15.32 -4.73 33.82
C GLU A 223 14.90 -5.27 35.19
N ARG A 224 15.23 -6.54 35.46
CA ARG A 224 15.04 -7.15 36.79
C ARG A 224 16.15 -6.73 37.75
N PRO A 225 15.85 -6.28 38.98
CA PRO A 225 16.87 -6.15 40.01
C PRO A 225 17.32 -7.55 40.49
N LYS A 226 18.64 -7.71 40.63
CA LYS A 226 19.28 -8.90 41.22
C LYS A 226 18.97 -8.97 42.72
N PRO A 227 18.66 -10.15 43.29
CA PRO A 227 18.82 -10.36 44.72
C PRO A 227 20.28 -10.66 45.04
N GLY A 228 20.81 -9.96 46.04
CA GLY A 228 21.96 -10.41 46.84
C GLY A 228 21.55 -11.40 47.92
#